data_AF-A0A2U8HHS9-F1
#
_entry.id   AF-A0A2U8HHS9-F1
#
_cell.length_a   1.000
_cell.length_b   1.000
_cell.length_c   1.000
_cell.angle_alpha   90.00
_cell.angle_beta   90.00
_cell.angle_gamma   90.00
#
_symmetry.space_group_name_H-M   'P 1'
#
loop_
_entity.id
_entity.type
_entity.pdbx_description
1 polymer ?
#
loop_
_entity_poly.entity_id
_entity_poly.type
_entity_poly.pdbx_seq_one_letter_code
_entity_poly.pdbx_strand_id
1 'polypeptide(L)'
;MLRDSNLRDALRNATSGPHQRLDVELSRLDLADDQDRRAFCMVQRRGFSRLAEACGWDAAEATTALRDTLEALDDDLGSAPASGPGLDLPLHRDAVAYLMLGSQLGTAVLRRRLPEPPLRGFFALTGDRGAWRAFCQRLATQPVDGPEAQRVLRDAIRAFSIFEHEARALLSALADGAL
;
A
#
# COMPACT_ATOMS: atom_id res chain seq x y z
N MET A 1 -28.21 -10.02 -0.14
CA MET A 1 -26.94 -9.88 -0.90
C MET A 1 -26.99 -8.52 -1.58
N LEU A 2 -26.35 -7.49 -1.02
CA LEU A 2 -26.23 -6.21 -1.71
C LEU A 2 -25.21 -6.42 -2.83
N ARG A 3 -25.69 -6.40 -4.07
CA ARG A 3 -24.83 -6.42 -5.26
C ARG A 3 -24.07 -5.11 -5.25
N ASP A 4 -22.74 -5.16 -5.28
CA ASP A 4 -21.94 -3.95 -5.41
C ASP A 4 -22.35 -3.22 -6.69
N SER A 5 -22.85 -2.00 -6.55
CA SER A 5 -23.46 -1.26 -7.66
C SER A 5 -22.42 -0.63 -8.59
N ASN A 6 -21.17 -0.52 -8.12
CA ASN A 6 -20.06 0.11 -8.83
C ASN A 6 -18.71 -0.49 -8.39
N LEU A 7 -17.66 -0.21 -9.17
CA LEU A 7 -16.32 -0.76 -8.95
C LEU A 7 -15.68 -0.30 -7.62
N ARG A 8 -15.98 0.90 -7.14
CA ARG A 8 -15.46 1.39 -5.84
C ARG A 8 -15.96 0.52 -4.68
N ASP A 9 -17.26 0.25 -4.63
CA ASP A 9 -17.86 -0.57 -3.57
C ASP A 9 -17.38 -2.02 -3.67
N ALA A 10 -17.28 -2.55 -4.90
CA ALA A 10 -16.72 -3.87 -5.16
C ALA A 10 -15.26 -4.00 -4.69
N LEU A 11 -14.41 -3.01 -4.94
CA LEU A 11 -13.04 -2.98 -4.44
C LEU A 11 -13.00 -3.01 -2.92
N ARG A 12 -13.77 -2.14 -2.28
CA ARG A 12 -13.85 -2.09 -0.81
C ARG A 12 -14.20 -3.44 -0.21
N ASN A 13 -15.21 -4.11 -0.77
CA ASN A 13 -15.63 -5.41 -0.29
C ASN A 13 -14.59 -6.49 -0.56
N ALA A 14 -14.08 -6.56 -1.79
CA ALA A 14 -13.08 -7.55 -2.21
C ALA A 14 -11.76 -7.45 -1.42
N THR A 15 -11.36 -6.23 -1.05
CA THR A 15 -10.10 -5.99 -0.33
C THR A 15 -10.27 -5.94 1.20
N SER A 16 -11.49 -6.01 1.73
CA SER A 16 -11.71 -5.93 3.19
C SER A 16 -10.97 -7.03 3.97
N GLY A 17 -11.09 -8.29 3.52
CA GLY A 17 -10.38 -9.43 4.11
C GLY A 17 -8.85 -9.31 4.01
N PRO A 18 -8.27 -9.10 2.81
CA PRO A 18 -6.84 -8.84 2.66
C PRO A 18 -6.31 -7.68 3.51
N HIS A 19 -7.04 -6.56 3.55
CA HIS A 19 -6.68 -5.42 4.40
C HIS A 19 -6.65 -5.82 5.88
N GLN A 20 -7.67 -6.53 6.37
CA GLN A 20 -7.73 -6.97 7.76
C GLN A 20 -6.58 -7.93 8.11
N ARG A 21 -6.22 -8.86 7.22
CA ARG A 21 -5.08 -9.77 7.46
C ARG A 21 -3.76 -9.01 7.57
N LEU A 22 -3.53 -8.07 6.65
CA LEU A 22 -2.33 -7.24 6.68
C LEU A 22 -2.27 -6.39 7.95
N ASP A 23 -3.39 -5.80 8.36
CA ASP A 23 -3.50 -5.02 9.60
C ASP A 23 -3.14 -5.87 10.84
N VAL A 24 -3.65 -7.11 10.92
CA VAL A 24 -3.31 -8.05 12.00
C VAL A 24 -1.81 -8.38 12.04
N GLU A 25 -1.18 -8.63 10.89
CA GLU A 25 0.26 -8.90 10.84
C GLU A 25 1.08 -7.68 11.28
N LEU A 26 0.75 -6.48 10.77
CA LEU A 26 1.47 -5.26 11.08
C LEU A 26 1.21 -4.73 12.50
N SER A 27 0.07 -5.07 13.12
CA SER A 27 -0.24 -4.71 14.51
C SER A 27 0.68 -5.35 15.55
N ARG A 28 1.53 -6.30 15.14
CA ARG A 28 2.57 -6.88 16.00
C ARG A 28 3.73 -5.93 16.26
N LEU A 29 3.89 -4.90 15.44
CA LEU A 29 4.91 -3.87 15.57
C LEU A 29 4.40 -2.75 16.47
N ASP A 30 5.13 -2.43 17.53
CA ASP A 30 4.88 -1.23 18.32
C ASP A 30 5.50 -0.02 17.63
N LEU A 31 4.68 0.80 16.96
CA LEU A 31 5.18 1.97 16.23
C LEU A 31 5.74 3.08 17.15
N ALA A 32 5.51 3.00 18.46
CA ALA A 32 6.18 3.88 19.42
C ALA A 32 7.65 3.51 19.60
N ASP A 33 8.02 2.25 19.35
CA ASP A 33 9.41 1.80 19.29
C ASP A 33 10.04 2.12 17.93
N ASP A 34 11.28 2.60 17.96
CA ASP A 34 11.98 3.07 16.77
C ASP A 34 12.37 1.92 15.83
N GLN A 35 12.72 0.75 16.38
CA GLN A 35 13.11 -0.42 15.61
C GLN A 35 11.89 -1.04 14.93
N ASP A 36 10.77 -1.17 15.64
CA ASP A 36 9.51 -1.66 15.08
C ASP A 36 8.93 -0.69 14.04
N ARG A 37 9.04 0.63 14.29
CA ARG A 37 8.67 1.64 13.29
C ARG A 37 9.56 1.56 12.05
N ARG A 38 10.87 1.34 12.21
CA ARG A 38 11.78 1.13 11.08
C ARG A 38 11.42 -0.15 10.31
N ALA A 39 11.07 -1.24 11.00
CA ALA A 39 10.60 -2.47 10.39
C ALA A 39 9.32 -2.24 9.59
N PHE A 40 8.37 -1.48 10.13
CA PHE A 40 7.16 -1.08 9.42
C PHE A 40 7.51 -0.35 8.10
N CYS A 41 8.39 0.66 8.16
CA CYS A 41 8.86 1.36 6.95
C CYS A 41 9.53 0.39 5.95
N MET A 42 10.29 -0.61 6.41
CA MET A 42 10.88 -1.61 5.51
C MET A 42 9.83 -2.43 4.77
N VAL A 43 8.74 -2.84 5.43
CA VAL A 43 7.61 -3.51 4.75
C VAL A 43 7.01 -2.59 3.70
N GLN A 44 6.75 -1.33 4.05
CA GLN A 44 6.18 -0.36 3.13
C GLN A 44 7.07 -0.16 1.90
N ARG A 45 8.38 0.04 2.09
CA ARG A 45 9.33 0.24 0.99
C ARG A 45 9.35 -0.96 0.06
N ARG A 46 9.50 -2.18 0.60
CA ARG A 46 9.53 -3.40 -0.21
C ARG A 46 8.21 -3.60 -0.98
N GLY A 47 7.07 -3.38 -0.32
CA GLY A 47 5.76 -3.49 -0.94
C GLY A 47 5.55 -2.47 -2.06
N PHE A 48 5.80 -1.19 -1.80
CA PHE A 48 5.62 -0.13 -2.80
C PHE A 48 6.61 -0.23 -3.96
N SER A 49 7.86 -0.66 -3.74
CA SER A 49 8.81 -0.91 -4.84
C SER A 49 8.29 -2.01 -5.76
N ARG A 50 7.78 -3.11 -5.20
CA ARG A 50 7.18 -4.20 -5.99
C ARG A 50 5.93 -3.75 -6.75
N LEU A 51 5.07 -2.93 -6.14
CA LEU A 51 3.93 -2.34 -6.86
C LEU A 51 4.35 -1.43 -8.01
N ALA A 52 5.37 -0.58 -7.79
CA ALA A 52 5.87 0.34 -8.79
C ALA A 52 6.39 -0.41 -10.03
N GLU A 53 7.17 -1.47 -9.84
CA GLU A 53 7.63 -2.32 -10.93
C GLU A 53 6.47 -3.05 -11.62
N ALA A 54 5.54 -3.62 -10.84
CA ALA A 54 4.43 -4.39 -11.38
C ALA A 54 3.42 -3.56 -12.21
N CYS A 55 3.29 -2.25 -11.95
CA CYS A 55 2.48 -1.35 -12.79
C CYS A 55 3.31 -0.53 -13.80
N GLY A 56 4.61 -0.84 -13.97
CA GLY A 56 5.48 -0.11 -14.87
C GLY A 56 5.58 1.39 -14.55
N TRP A 57 5.51 1.74 -13.26
CA TRP A 57 5.51 3.11 -12.76
C TRP A 57 4.37 4.01 -13.26
N ASP A 58 3.28 3.43 -13.79
CA ASP A 58 1.99 4.10 -14.02
C ASP A 58 0.95 3.58 -13.02
N ALA A 59 0.73 4.33 -11.96
CA ALA A 59 -0.25 4.03 -10.91
C ALA A 59 -1.47 4.97 -10.98
N ALA A 60 -1.87 5.36 -12.20
CA ALA A 60 -2.98 6.29 -12.42
C ALA A 60 -2.80 7.59 -11.59
N GLU A 61 -3.84 8.06 -10.89
CA GLU A 61 -3.80 9.23 -10.01
C GLU A 61 -2.80 9.11 -8.85
N ALA A 62 -2.32 7.91 -8.54
CA ALA A 62 -1.38 7.68 -7.43
C ALA A 62 0.09 7.74 -7.86
N THR A 63 0.41 8.00 -9.13
CA THR A 63 1.79 7.91 -9.64
C THR A 63 2.75 8.83 -8.88
N THR A 64 2.38 10.09 -8.63
CA THR A 64 3.19 11.01 -7.83
C THR A 64 3.26 10.55 -6.37
N ALA A 65 2.12 10.21 -5.77
CA ALA A 65 2.06 9.73 -4.39
C ALA A 65 2.95 8.49 -4.14
N LEU A 66 3.04 7.59 -5.10
CA LEU A 66 3.88 6.40 -5.05
C LEU A 66 5.38 6.77 -5.07
N ARG A 67 5.78 7.71 -5.93
CA ARG A 67 7.17 8.19 -6.00
C ARG A 67 7.57 8.91 -4.70
N ASP A 68 6.75 9.85 -4.26
CA ASP A 68 6.99 10.62 -3.03
C ASP A 68 7.07 9.69 -1.80
N THR A 69 6.23 8.65 -1.79
CA THR A 69 6.26 7.62 -0.74
C THR A 69 7.57 6.86 -0.72
N LEU A 70 8.05 6.41 -1.87
CA LEU A 70 9.33 5.68 -1.96
C LEU A 70 10.51 6.57 -1.60
N GLU A 71 10.52 7.83 -2.05
CA GLU A 71 11.55 8.80 -1.68
C GLU A 71 11.58 9.04 -0.16
N ALA A 72 10.42 9.26 0.47
CA ALA A 72 10.34 9.46 1.91
C ALA A 72 10.72 8.20 2.72
N LEU A 73 10.51 7.00 2.16
CA LEU A 73 10.96 5.75 2.76
C LEU A 73 12.48 5.55 2.63
N ASP A 74 13.07 6.01 1.53
CA ASP A 74 14.52 6.04 1.36
C ASP A 74 15.19 7.06 2.29
N ASP A 75 14.54 8.19 2.59
CA ASP A 75 14.99 9.13 3.62
C ASP A 75 15.06 8.46 5.01
N ASP A 76 14.07 7.62 5.36
CA ASP A 76 14.02 6.93 6.66
C ASP A 76 15.01 5.76 6.76
N LEU A 77 15.27 5.06 5.64
CA LEU A 77 15.94 3.76 5.66
C LEU A 77 17.33 3.76 4.99
N GLY A 78 17.67 4.84 4.30
CA GLY A 78 18.73 4.89 3.30
C GLY A 78 18.29 4.28 1.97
N SER A 79 18.79 4.85 0.87
CA SER A 79 18.54 4.33 -0.48
C SER A 79 18.98 2.88 -0.61
N ALA A 80 18.09 2.05 -1.15
CA ALA A 80 18.44 0.69 -1.54
C ALA A 80 18.75 0.65 -3.04
N PRO A 81 19.64 -0.24 -3.50
CA PRO A 81 19.75 -0.52 -4.93
C PRO A 81 18.39 -0.98 -5.46
N ALA A 82 18.07 -0.59 -6.70
CA ALA A 82 16.87 -1.04 -7.37
C ALA A 82 16.78 -2.58 -7.25
N SER A 83 15.64 -3.06 -6.77
CA SER A 83 15.38 -4.49 -6.78
C SER A 83 15.47 -4.98 -8.23
N GLY A 84 16.00 -6.19 -8.44
CA GLY A 84 16.06 -6.81 -9.77
C GLY A 84 14.69 -6.88 -10.46
N PRO A 85 14.62 -7.34 -11.72
CA PRO A 85 13.38 -7.32 -12.51
C PRO A 85 12.18 -7.83 -11.71
N GLY A 86 11.08 -7.07 -11.75
CA GLY A 86 9.88 -7.34 -10.96
C GLY A 86 9.44 -8.80 -11.08
N LEU A 87 9.51 -9.52 -9.97
CA LEU A 87 9.10 -10.93 -9.88
C LEU A 87 7.57 -11.09 -10.00
N ASP A 88 6.84 -10.00 -9.77
CA ASP A 88 5.39 -9.98 -9.79
C ASP A 88 4.86 -9.86 -11.22
N LEU A 89 3.77 -10.58 -11.47
CA LEU A 89 2.99 -10.41 -12.69
C LEU A 89 2.45 -8.98 -12.79
N PRO A 90 2.35 -8.40 -14.00
CA PRO A 90 1.83 -7.05 -14.18
C PRO A 90 0.49 -6.82 -13.46
N LEU A 91 0.41 -5.67 -12.78
CA LEU A 91 -0.77 -5.21 -12.07
C LEU A 91 -1.44 -4.07 -12.84
N HIS A 92 -2.77 -4.05 -12.80
CA HIS A 92 -3.53 -2.95 -13.34
C HIS A 92 -3.28 -1.66 -12.53
N ARG A 93 -3.04 -0.54 -13.23
CA ARG A 93 -2.77 0.79 -12.63
C ARG A 93 -3.78 1.21 -11.56
N ASP A 94 -5.08 1.02 -11.80
CA ASP A 94 -6.12 1.38 -10.83
C ASP A 94 -6.11 0.50 -9.56
N ALA A 95 -5.64 -0.75 -9.64
CA ALA A 95 -5.49 -1.58 -8.45
C ALA A 95 -4.37 -1.05 -7.54
N VAL A 96 -3.24 -0.64 -8.14
CA VAL A 96 -2.13 0.00 -7.43
C VAL A 96 -2.56 1.36 -6.87
N ALA A 97 -3.29 2.16 -7.66
CA ALA A 97 -3.79 3.45 -7.24
C ALA A 97 -4.71 3.36 -6.01
N TYR A 98 -5.62 2.38 -6.00
CA TYR A 98 -6.53 2.15 -4.88
C TYR A 98 -5.77 1.85 -3.58
N LEU A 99 -4.76 0.97 -3.64
CA LEU A 99 -3.96 0.61 -2.47
C LEU A 99 -3.11 1.79 -2.01
N MET A 100 -2.40 2.46 -2.92
CA MET A 100 -1.50 3.58 -2.60
C MET A 100 -2.26 4.77 -2.00
N LEU A 101 -3.35 5.22 -2.63
CA LEU A 101 -4.11 6.35 -2.10
C LEU A 101 -4.85 5.97 -0.80
N GLY A 102 -5.31 4.71 -0.69
CA GLY A 102 -5.90 4.19 0.54
C GLY A 102 -4.92 4.11 1.71
N SER A 103 -3.68 3.68 1.46
CA SER A 103 -2.65 3.52 2.48
C SER A 103 -2.27 4.84 3.13
N GLN A 104 -2.27 5.96 2.38
CA GLN A 104 -2.00 7.29 2.93
C GLN A 104 -2.99 7.71 4.02
N LEU A 105 -4.26 7.28 3.93
CA LEU A 105 -5.24 7.51 4.99
C LEU A 105 -4.91 6.69 6.24
N GLY A 106 -4.50 5.43 6.06
CA GLY A 106 -4.02 4.56 7.13
C GLY A 106 -2.80 5.14 7.83
N THR A 107 -1.78 5.55 7.08
CA THR A 107 -0.57 6.20 7.61
C THR A 107 -0.90 7.47 8.39
N ALA A 108 -1.85 8.29 7.93
CA ALA A 108 -2.29 9.48 8.67
C ALA A 108 -2.96 9.13 10.01
N VAL A 109 -3.68 8.00 10.11
CA VAL A 109 -4.23 7.50 11.38
C VAL A 109 -3.11 7.00 12.29
N LEU A 110 -2.15 6.23 11.75
CA LEU A 110 -1.01 5.72 12.51
C LEU A 110 -0.14 6.86 13.05
N ARG A 111 0.18 7.87 12.23
CA ARG A 111 0.93 9.07 12.62
C ARG A 111 0.32 9.76 13.85
N ARG A 112 -1.01 9.85 13.93
CA ARG A 112 -1.71 10.50 15.06
C ARG A 112 -1.61 9.72 16.37
N ARG A 113 -1.25 8.44 16.32
CA ARG A 113 -1.08 7.59 17.50
C ARG A 113 0.36 7.60 18.02
N LEU A 114 1.31 8.16 17.25
CA LEU A 114 2.69 8.31 17.69
C LEU A 114 2.77 9.40 18.78
N PRO A 115 3.47 9.15 19.90
CA PRO A 115 3.68 10.17 20.93
C PRO A 115 4.37 11.42 20.36
N GLU A 116 5.40 11.21 19.55
CA GLU A 116 6.15 12.25 18.86
C GLU A 116 6.29 11.87 17.37
N PRO A 117 5.38 12.34 16.49
CA PRO A 117 5.42 11.96 15.09
C PRO A 117 6.62 12.61 14.36
N PRO A 118 7.35 11.86 13.51
CA PRO A 118 8.47 12.38 12.74
C PRO A 118 8.11 13.62 11.90
N LEU A 119 9.05 14.57 11.79
CA LEU A 119 8.91 15.76 10.96
C LEU A 119 9.37 15.57 9.51
N ARG A 120 10.04 14.45 9.22
CA ARG A 120 10.55 14.05 7.89
C ARG A 120 10.27 12.57 7.66
N GLY A 121 10.50 12.09 6.44
CA GLY A 121 10.33 10.69 6.08
C GLY A 121 8.87 10.26 5.89
N PHE A 122 8.64 8.96 5.83
CA PHE A 122 7.38 8.36 5.41
C PHE A 122 6.19 8.81 6.26
N PHE A 123 6.35 8.85 7.58
CA PHE A 123 5.29 9.29 8.48
C PHE A 123 5.03 10.81 8.40
N ALA A 124 5.94 11.61 7.83
CA ALA A 124 5.75 13.06 7.63
C ALA A 124 4.93 13.42 6.38
N LEU A 125 4.72 12.47 5.47
CA LEU A 125 3.94 12.72 4.25
C LEU A 125 2.49 13.07 4.57
N THR A 126 2.01 14.12 3.90
CA THR A 126 0.59 14.45 3.87
C THR A 126 -0.06 13.75 2.69
N GLY A 127 -0.94 12.78 2.99
CA GLY A 127 -1.68 12.07 1.94
C GLY A 127 -2.50 12.99 1.03
N ASP A 128 -2.62 12.60 -0.25
CA ASP A 128 -3.39 13.36 -1.23
C ASP A 128 -4.88 12.99 -1.18
N ARG A 129 -5.59 13.67 -0.28
CA ARG A 129 -7.04 13.50 -0.13
C ARG A 129 -7.81 13.92 -1.38
N GLY A 130 -7.26 14.83 -2.19
CA GLY A 130 -7.85 15.27 -3.46
C GLY A 130 -7.82 14.14 -4.48
N ALA A 131 -6.64 13.55 -4.70
CA ALA A 131 -6.46 12.38 -5.56
C ALA A 131 -7.31 11.20 -5.09
N TRP A 132 -7.34 10.89 -3.79
CA TRP A 132 -8.20 9.82 -3.28
C TRP A 132 -9.67 10.04 -3.59
N ARG A 133 -10.18 11.26 -3.37
CA ARG A 133 -11.57 11.61 -3.67
C ARG A 133 -11.86 11.51 -5.17
N ALA A 134 -11.01 12.08 -6.01
CA ALA A 134 -11.17 12.06 -7.47
C ALA A 134 -11.16 10.63 -8.01
N PHE A 135 -10.21 9.81 -7.55
CA PHE A 135 -10.10 8.39 -7.88
C PHE A 135 -11.36 7.62 -7.48
N CYS A 136 -11.83 7.77 -6.24
CA CYS A 136 -13.07 7.14 -5.77
C CYS A 136 -14.29 7.55 -6.59
N GLN A 137 -14.39 8.83 -6.97
CA GLN A 137 -15.48 9.32 -7.81
C GLN A 137 -15.44 8.69 -9.21
N ARG A 138 -14.26 8.55 -9.81
CA ARG A 138 -14.08 7.88 -11.10
C ARG A 138 -14.46 6.40 -11.04
N LEU A 139 -14.09 5.68 -9.98
CA LEU A 139 -14.45 4.26 -9.86
C LEU A 139 -15.95 4.05 -9.57
N ALA A 140 -16.59 5.02 -8.92
CA ALA A 140 -18.02 4.95 -8.63
C ALA A 140 -18.90 5.06 -9.89
N THR A 141 -18.37 5.56 -11.02
CA THR A 141 -19.09 5.61 -12.31
C THR A 141 -18.90 4.36 -13.17
N GLN A 142 -18.06 3.41 -12.74
CA GLN A 142 -17.72 2.22 -13.51
C GLN A 142 -18.56 1.00 -13.08
N PRO A 143 -19.16 0.25 -14.03
CA PRO A 143 -19.86 -0.99 -13.72
C PRO A 143 -18.89 -2.10 -13.32
N VAL A 144 -19.32 -3.00 -12.43
CA VAL A 144 -18.49 -4.10 -11.91
C VAL A 144 -18.38 -5.31 -12.87
N ASP A 145 -19.34 -5.46 -13.80
CA ASP A 145 -19.52 -6.69 -14.58
C ASP A 145 -18.59 -6.83 -15.80
N GLY A 146 -17.69 -5.87 -16.04
CA GLY A 146 -16.78 -5.88 -17.18
C GLY A 146 -15.45 -6.63 -16.93
N PRO A 147 -14.79 -7.17 -17.96
CA PRO A 147 -13.52 -7.88 -17.80
C PRO A 147 -12.42 -7.02 -17.17
N GLU A 148 -12.41 -5.72 -17.46
CA GLU A 148 -11.46 -4.76 -16.89
C GLU A 148 -11.72 -4.53 -15.39
N ALA A 149 -12.98 -4.32 -15.00
CA ALA A 149 -13.37 -4.21 -13.59
C ALA A 149 -12.98 -5.47 -12.80
N GLN A 150 -13.22 -6.66 -13.38
CA GLN A 150 -12.80 -7.93 -12.78
C GLN A 150 -11.28 -8.06 -12.68
N ARG A 151 -10.52 -7.52 -13.64
CA ARG A 151 -9.06 -7.44 -13.56
C ARG A 151 -8.62 -6.52 -12.42
N VAL A 152 -9.20 -5.33 -12.29
CA VAL A 152 -8.90 -4.38 -11.20
C VAL A 152 -9.12 -5.04 -9.83
N LEU A 153 -10.23 -5.75 -9.64
CA LEU A 153 -10.52 -6.44 -8.38
C LEU A 153 -9.49 -7.52 -8.04
N ARG A 154 -9.18 -8.40 -9.00
CA ARG A 154 -8.16 -9.44 -8.80
C ARG A 154 -6.80 -8.83 -8.51
N ASP A 155 -6.43 -7.78 -9.22
CA ASP A 155 -5.12 -7.14 -9.11
C ASP A 155 -4.99 -6.39 -7.78
N ALA A 156 -6.08 -5.81 -7.26
CA ALA A 156 -6.07 -5.19 -5.94
C ALA A 156 -5.83 -6.24 -4.84
N ILE A 157 -6.45 -7.42 -4.94
CA ILE A 157 -6.18 -8.53 -4.01
C ILE A 157 -4.71 -8.97 -4.11
N ARG A 158 -4.17 -9.13 -5.35
CA ARG A 158 -2.76 -9.48 -5.57
C ARG A 158 -1.82 -8.42 -4.97
N ALA A 159 -2.17 -7.13 -5.09
CA ALA A 159 -1.41 -6.04 -4.51
C ALA A 159 -1.34 -6.15 -2.97
N PHE A 160 -2.43 -6.51 -2.29
CA PHE A 160 -2.37 -6.79 -0.84
C PHE A 160 -1.49 -8.00 -0.51
N SER A 161 -1.53 -9.06 -1.31
CA SER A 161 -0.69 -10.25 -1.09
C SER A 161 0.82 -9.95 -1.16
N ILE A 162 1.24 -8.93 -1.92
CA ILE A 162 2.63 -8.45 -1.92
C ILE A 162 3.01 -7.94 -0.52
N PHE A 163 2.19 -7.09 0.10
CA PHE A 163 2.48 -6.58 1.45
C PHE A 163 2.38 -7.67 2.51
N GLU A 164 1.41 -8.59 2.40
CA GLU A 164 1.31 -9.75 3.30
C GLU A 164 2.58 -10.62 3.24
N HIS A 165 3.16 -10.82 2.05
CA HIS A 165 4.42 -11.52 1.86
C HIS A 165 5.59 -10.78 2.51
N GLU A 166 5.74 -9.49 2.24
CA GLU A 166 6.83 -8.69 2.78
C GLU A 166 6.77 -8.56 4.30
N ALA A 167 5.56 -8.39 4.86
CA ALA A 167 5.35 -8.35 6.31
C ALA A 167 5.78 -9.67 6.96
N ARG A 168 5.33 -10.81 6.42
CA ARG A 168 5.68 -12.13 6.95
C ARG A 168 7.18 -12.38 6.87
N ALA A 169 7.80 -12.12 5.72
CA ALA A 169 9.22 -12.34 5.52
C ALA A 169 10.07 -11.51 6.51
N LEU A 170 9.69 -10.25 6.74
CA LEU A 170 10.39 -9.38 7.68
C LEU A 170 10.18 -9.80 9.14
N LEU A 171 8.94 -10.06 9.55
CA LEU A 171 8.62 -10.47 10.91
C LEU A 171 9.27 -11.80 11.28
N SER A 172 9.35 -12.74 10.34
CA SER A 172 10.10 -13.99 10.54
C SER A 172 11.60 -13.71 10.74
N ALA A 173 12.21 -12.85 9.91
CA ALA A 173 13.63 -12.50 10.06
C ALA A 173 13.93 -11.80 11.40
N LEU A 174 13.01 -10.97 11.91
CA LEU A 174 13.13 -10.34 13.23
C LEU A 174 13.08 -11.37 14.36
N ALA A 175 12.15 -12.33 14.28
CA ALA A 175 12.03 -13.41 15.27
C ALA A 175 13.28 -14.30 15.31
N ASP A 176 13.93 -14.48 14.16
CA ASP A 176 15.16 -15.28 14.03
C ASP A 176 16.45 -14.50 14.36
N GLY A 177 16.36 -13.19 14.65
CA GLY A 177 17.50 -12.33 14.97
C GLY A 177 18.42 -12.01 13.77
N ALA A 178 17.88 -12.02 12.56
CA ALA A 178 18.63 -11.97 11.31
C ALA A 178 18.70 -10.58 10.63
N LEU A 179 18.38 -9.50 11.35
CA LEU A 179 18.28 -8.12 10.81
C LEU A 179 19.16 -7.11 11.53
#